data_AF-A0A2E9EBJ9-F1
#
_entry.id   AF-A0A2E9EBJ9-F1
#
_cell.length_a   1.000
_cell.length_b   1.000
_cell.length_c   1.000
_cell.angle_alpha   90.00
_cell.angle_beta   90.00
_cell.angle_gamma   90.00
#
_symmetry.space_group_name_H-M   'P 1'
#
loop_
_entity.id
_entity.type
_entity.pdbx_description
1 polymer ?
#
loop_
_entity_poly.entity_id
_entity_poly.type
_entity_poly.pdbx_seq_one_letter_code
_entity_poly.pdbx_strand_id
1 'polypeptide(L)'
;ACFADCQFSPPHDFEVNVPKTMASLRAETYSRYAWPSSLSGLFYRNGLAISIITALSVAGFILGFIYFNNPDLLWAVHTGPGAFYKLMPHNTMALLFGVAFVAAIIAIIMGAITFWKDTTNASIAGAGSGFWQALGDSFKLRYLDGGGAGCSGETIQKKDGRKHAHHLTFYGFLLCFASTSVATLYHYGLGREAPYPWWDLPVILGTLGGIGLVIGPAGLFLEKFKRPKELQDPDRFGMDTGFIAMLFLTSFTGLVLLFLRETPLMGILLAIHLGVVFSLFLTLPYSKFVHGIYRFLALIRSAKESNANH
;
A
#
# COMPACT_ATOMS: atom_id res chain seq x y z
N ALA A 1 -0.98 -15.39 18.88
CA ALA A 1 -1.19 -14.89 20.26
C ALA A 1 -2.23 -15.77 20.93
N CYS A 2 -1.93 -16.23 22.14
CA CYS A 2 -2.61 -17.31 22.86
C CYS A 2 -3.85 -16.78 23.59
N PHE A 3 -4.66 -15.96 22.91
CA PHE A 3 -5.80 -15.30 23.53
C PHE A 3 -6.79 -16.32 24.09
N ALA A 4 -7.10 -17.36 23.32
CA ALA A 4 -8.01 -18.42 23.73
C ALA A 4 -7.46 -19.30 24.86
N ASP A 5 -6.13 -19.44 24.96
CA ASP A 5 -5.47 -20.32 25.93
C ASP A 5 -4.98 -19.56 27.17
N CYS A 6 -5.16 -18.24 27.22
CA CYS A 6 -4.74 -17.41 28.35
C CYS A 6 -5.78 -17.48 29.46
N GLN A 7 -5.40 -18.00 30.62
CA GLN A 7 -6.25 -18.09 31.81
C GLN A 7 -6.79 -16.72 32.29
N PHE A 8 -6.07 -15.64 31.98
CA PHE A 8 -6.43 -14.27 32.36
C PHE A 8 -7.19 -13.51 31.25
N SER A 9 -7.54 -14.17 30.14
CA SER A 9 -8.36 -13.56 29.09
C SER A 9 -9.80 -13.34 29.57
N PRO A 10 -10.56 -12.39 28.97
CA PRO A 10 -11.96 -12.19 29.32
C PRO A 10 -12.75 -13.51 29.26
N PRO A 11 -13.64 -13.79 30.23
CA PRO A 11 -14.21 -12.83 31.20
C PRO A 11 -13.46 -12.72 32.54
N HIS A 12 -12.21 -13.18 32.66
CA HIS A 12 -11.44 -13.02 33.91
C HIS A 12 -11.30 -11.53 34.29
N ASP A 13 -11.33 -11.20 35.59
CA ASP A 13 -11.21 -9.83 36.14
C ASP A 13 -10.01 -9.00 35.62
N PHE A 14 -8.95 -9.64 35.13
CA PHE A 14 -7.77 -8.95 34.59
C PHE A 14 -7.92 -8.59 33.10
N GLU A 15 -8.89 -9.18 32.40
CA GLU A 15 -9.25 -8.93 31.00
C GLU A 15 -8.06 -8.86 30.03
N VAL A 16 -7.08 -9.74 30.18
CA VAL A 16 -5.82 -9.68 29.42
C VAL A 16 -6.06 -10.01 27.94
N ASN A 17 -5.98 -8.99 27.09
CA ASN A 17 -6.11 -9.11 25.64
C ASN A 17 -4.88 -8.57 24.90
N VAL A 18 -3.78 -9.33 24.96
CA VAL A 18 -2.52 -9.01 24.27
C VAL A 18 -2.70 -8.71 22.77
N PRO A 19 -3.48 -9.49 21.98
CA PRO A 19 -3.69 -9.17 20.57
C PRO A 19 -4.29 -7.78 20.32
N LYS A 20 -5.29 -7.38 21.12
CA LYS A 20 -5.94 -6.07 21.02
C LYS A 20 -4.99 -4.96 21.42
N THR A 21 -4.29 -5.08 22.56
CA THR A 21 -3.30 -4.09 23.01
C THR A 21 -2.16 -3.92 22.01
N MET A 22 -1.67 -5.00 21.40
CA MET A 22 -0.64 -4.91 20.37
C MET A 22 -1.19 -4.34 19.05
N ALA A 23 -2.48 -4.48 18.77
CA ALA A 23 -3.12 -3.84 17.63
C ALA A 23 -3.23 -2.32 17.81
N SER A 24 -3.65 -1.86 18.98
CA SER A 24 -3.73 -0.43 19.29
C SER A 24 -2.35 0.23 19.31
N LEU A 25 -1.35 -0.41 19.94
CA LEU A 25 0.02 0.10 19.99
C LEU A 25 0.63 0.29 18.59
N ARG A 26 0.37 -0.64 17.65
CA ARG A 26 0.82 -0.50 16.26
C ARG A 26 0.20 0.73 15.58
N ALA A 27 -1.12 0.92 15.75
CA ALA A 27 -1.80 2.07 15.19
C ALA A 27 -1.26 3.40 15.76
N GLU A 28 -1.01 3.44 17.07
CA GLU A 28 -0.40 4.61 17.71
C GLU A 28 1.02 4.87 17.18
N THR A 29 1.83 3.82 17.05
CA THR A 29 3.20 3.90 16.51
C THR A 29 3.20 4.51 15.11
N TYR A 30 2.30 4.07 14.22
CA TYR A 30 2.22 4.63 12.86
C TYR A 30 1.90 6.13 12.87
N SER A 31 0.99 6.56 13.75
CA SER A 31 0.65 7.98 13.87
C SER A 31 1.78 8.82 14.48
N ARG A 32 2.53 8.25 15.44
CA ARG A 32 3.62 8.93 16.15
C ARG A 32 4.79 9.25 15.23
N TYR A 33 5.11 8.35 14.31
CA TYR A 33 6.21 8.49 13.37
C TYR A 33 5.80 9.07 12.01
N ALA A 34 4.57 9.58 11.90
CA ALA A 34 4.10 10.30 10.72
C ALA A 34 4.88 11.61 10.56
N TRP A 35 5.40 11.85 9.35
CA TRP A 35 6.09 13.09 9.01
C TRP A 35 5.44 13.79 7.82
N PRO A 36 5.23 15.13 7.88
CA PRO A 36 5.39 16.00 9.04
C PRO A 36 4.34 15.68 10.13
N SER A 37 4.67 15.98 11.38
CA SER A 37 3.83 15.65 12.55
C SER A 37 2.45 16.32 12.52
N SER A 38 2.30 17.45 11.83
CA SER A 38 1.02 18.13 11.61
C SER A 38 0.01 17.28 10.84
N LEU A 39 0.47 16.32 10.02
CA LEU A 39 -0.37 15.42 9.23
C LEU A 39 -0.63 14.08 9.94
N SER A 40 -0.16 13.90 11.18
CA SER A 40 -0.46 12.72 12.00
C SER A 40 -1.97 12.51 12.21
N GLY A 41 -2.76 13.58 12.21
CA GLY A 41 -4.22 13.53 12.29
C GLY A 41 -4.90 12.73 11.16
N LEU A 42 -4.25 12.64 9.98
CA LEU A 42 -4.76 11.82 8.87
C LEU A 42 -4.80 10.32 9.25
N PHE A 43 -3.92 9.85 10.14
CA PHE A 43 -3.97 8.46 10.62
C PHE A 43 -5.20 8.16 11.48
N TYR A 44 -5.74 9.17 12.18
CA TYR A 44 -6.90 8.99 13.07
C TYR A 44 -8.22 8.93 12.29
N ARG A 45 -8.38 9.76 11.25
CA ARG A 45 -9.59 9.83 10.41
C ARG A 45 -9.36 9.32 8.99
N ASN A 46 -8.51 8.30 8.87
CA ASN A 46 -7.89 7.95 7.59
C ASN A 46 -8.90 7.55 6.50
N GLY A 47 -9.93 6.77 6.85
CA GLY A 47 -10.95 6.35 5.88
C GLY A 47 -11.66 7.54 5.22
N LEU A 48 -12.14 8.50 6.03
CA LEU A 48 -12.80 9.71 5.53
C LEU A 48 -11.83 10.60 4.76
N ALA A 49 -10.62 10.81 5.28
CA ALA A 49 -9.60 11.62 4.63
C ALA A 49 -9.24 11.07 3.25
N ILE A 50 -9.01 9.76 3.14
CA ILE A 50 -8.77 9.08 1.86
C ILE A 50 -9.94 9.32 0.92
N SER A 51 -11.18 9.04 1.34
CA SER A 51 -12.36 9.21 0.47
C SER A 51 -12.52 10.64 -0.06
N ILE A 52 -12.32 11.66 0.79
CA ILE A 52 -12.38 13.07 0.39
C ILE A 52 -11.25 13.40 -0.59
N ILE A 53 -10.01 13.01 -0.27
CA ILE A 53 -8.85 13.26 -1.15
C ILE A 53 -9.06 12.57 -2.51
N THR A 54 -9.58 11.35 -2.54
CA THR A 54 -9.88 10.62 -3.78
C THR A 54 -10.96 11.34 -4.59
N ALA A 55 -12.08 11.72 -3.95
CA ALA A 55 -13.16 12.43 -4.62
C ALA A 55 -12.68 13.77 -5.21
N LEU A 56 -11.92 14.56 -4.43
CA LEU A 56 -11.34 15.82 -4.89
C LEU A 56 -10.31 15.61 -6.01
N SER A 57 -9.48 14.57 -5.92
CA SER A 57 -8.49 14.25 -6.96
C SER A 57 -9.20 13.89 -8.27
N VAL A 58 -10.16 12.96 -8.24
CA VAL A 58 -10.92 12.56 -9.42
C VAL A 58 -11.68 13.74 -10.02
N ALA A 59 -12.38 14.54 -9.20
CA ALA A 59 -13.05 15.74 -9.66
C ALA A 59 -12.06 16.74 -10.27
N GLY A 60 -10.90 16.94 -9.65
CA GLY A 60 -9.84 17.81 -10.14
C GLY A 60 -9.29 17.39 -11.51
N PHE A 61 -9.07 16.09 -11.75
CA PHE A 61 -8.65 15.59 -13.06
C PHE A 61 -9.74 15.75 -14.12
N ILE A 62 -11.00 15.44 -13.80
CA ILE A 62 -12.12 15.61 -14.73
C ILE A 62 -12.27 17.09 -15.11
N LEU A 63 -12.36 17.98 -14.12
CA LEU A 63 -12.49 19.42 -14.33
C LEU A 63 -11.27 19.99 -15.04
N GLY A 64 -10.06 19.55 -14.69
CA GLY A 64 -8.83 19.93 -15.35
C GLY A 64 -8.84 19.55 -16.84
N PHE A 65 -9.27 18.33 -17.18
CA PHE A 65 -9.37 17.93 -18.57
C PHE A 65 -10.41 18.76 -19.34
N ILE A 66 -11.56 19.07 -18.73
CA ILE A 66 -12.59 19.95 -19.34
C ILE A 66 -12.10 21.38 -19.53
N TYR A 67 -11.31 21.90 -18.59
CA TYR A 67 -10.86 23.30 -18.61
C TYR A 67 -9.69 23.52 -19.59
N PHE A 68 -8.73 22.59 -19.62
CA PHE A 68 -7.53 22.71 -20.45
C PHE A 68 -7.68 22.09 -21.85
N ASN A 69 -8.73 21.31 -22.10
CA ASN A 69 -8.99 20.68 -23.40
C ASN A 69 -10.44 20.91 -23.83
N ASN A 70 -10.74 20.68 -25.11
CA ASN A 70 -12.14 20.68 -25.57
C ASN A 70 -12.92 19.52 -24.91
N PRO A 71 -14.13 19.74 -24.37
CA PRO A 71 -14.93 18.70 -23.71
C PRO A 71 -15.18 17.47 -24.58
N ASP A 72 -15.31 17.66 -25.90
CA ASP A 72 -15.51 16.58 -26.87
C ASP A 72 -14.33 15.60 -26.91
N LEU A 73 -13.12 16.04 -26.54
CA LEU A 73 -11.95 15.16 -26.46
C LEU A 73 -12.07 14.12 -25.35
N LEU A 74 -12.92 14.32 -24.33
CA LEU A 74 -13.16 13.30 -23.31
C LEU A 74 -13.86 12.07 -23.84
N TRP A 75 -14.65 12.23 -24.91
CA TRP A 75 -15.45 11.18 -25.54
C TRP A 75 -14.90 10.79 -26.92
N ALA A 76 -13.79 11.38 -27.34
CA ALA A 76 -13.14 11.03 -28.60
C ALA A 76 -12.41 9.67 -28.49
N VAL A 77 -12.27 8.99 -29.62
CA VAL A 77 -11.43 7.79 -29.74
C VAL A 77 -9.98 8.22 -29.95
N HIS A 78 -9.10 7.79 -29.05
CA HIS A 78 -7.69 8.18 -29.03
C HIS A 78 -6.81 6.98 -29.41
N THR A 79 -6.53 6.83 -30.71
CA THR A 79 -5.67 5.76 -31.23
C THR A 79 -4.34 6.29 -31.72
N GLY A 80 -3.27 5.49 -31.54
CA GLY A 80 -1.92 5.76 -32.02
C GLY A 80 -0.95 6.26 -30.93
N PRO A 81 0.37 6.31 -31.25
CA PRO A 81 1.39 6.77 -30.31
C PRO A 81 1.11 8.20 -29.82
N GLY A 82 1.27 8.43 -28.51
CA GLY A 82 1.07 9.74 -27.88
C GLY A 82 -0.38 10.20 -27.78
N ALA A 83 -1.37 9.36 -28.14
CA ALA A 83 -2.77 9.76 -28.13
C ALA A 83 -3.27 10.18 -26.73
N PHE A 84 -2.77 9.54 -25.67
CA PHE A 84 -3.05 9.94 -24.28
C PHE A 84 -2.50 11.32 -23.92
N TYR A 85 -1.35 11.71 -24.51
CA TYR A 85 -0.69 12.96 -24.21
C TYR A 85 -1.43 14.19 -24.75
N LYS A 86 -2.42 13.98 -25.63
CA LYS A 86 -3.36 15.03 -26.05
C LYS A 86 -4.28 15.49 -24.93
N LEU A 87 -4.70 14.58 -24.04
CA LEU A 87 -5.52 14.93 -22.87
C LEU A 87 -4.65 15.37 -21.69
N MET A 88 -3.57 14.62 -21.46
CA MET A 88 -2.64 14.88 -20.37
C MET A 88 -1.21 14.93 -20.89
N PRO A 89 -0.67 16.13 -21.16
CA PRO A 89 0.72 16.27 -21.61
C PRO A 89 1.69 15.55 -20.65
N HIS A 90 2.65 14.82 -21.23
CA HIS A 90 3.58 14.00 -20.46
C HIS A 90 4.31 14.78 -19.36
N ASN A 91 4.75 16.00 -19.66
CA ASN A 91 5.44 16.86 -18.68
C ASN A 91 4.55 17.23 -17.48
N THR A 92 3.26 17.49 -17.72
CA THR A 92 2.29 17.77 -16.66
C THR A 92 2.10 16.53 -15.78
N MET A 93 1.99 15.35 -16.40
CA MET A 93 1.90 14.09 -15.68
C MET A 93 3.16 13.81 -14.85
N ALA A 94 4.34 13.91 -15.47
CA ALA A 94 5.62 13.69 -14.80
C ALA A 94 5.83 14.65 -13.62
N LEU A 95 5.46 15.93 -13.78
CA LEU A 95 5.58 16.92 -12.71
C LEU A 95 4.62 16.63 -11.55
N LEU A 96 3.32 16.47 -11.81
CA LEU A 96 2.32 16.29 -10.76
C LEU A 96 2.55 15.01 -9.95
N PHE A 97 2.72 13.87 -10.65
CA PHE A 97 2.94 12.59 -9.99
C PHE A 97 4.36 12.48 -9.43
N GLY A 98 5.37 13.03 -10.09
CA GLY A 98 6.75 13.06 -9.60
C GLY A 98 6.88 13.84 -8.30
N VAL A 99 6.27 15.02 -8.20
CA VAL A 99 6.25 15.80 -6.96
C VAL A 99 5.54 15.06 -5.84
N ALA A 100 4.36 14.48 -6.10
CA ALA A 100 3.64 13.69 -5.10
C ALA A 100 4.44 12.46 -4.64
N PHE A 101 5.10 11.76 -5.56
CA PHE A 101 5.94 10.59 -5.27
C PHE A 101 7.17 10.96 -4.43
N VAL A 102 7.89 12.01 -4.80
CA VAL A 102 9.07 12.49 -4.05
C VAL A 102 8.66 12.95 -2.65
N ALA A 103 7.55 13.70 -2.53
CA ALA A 103 7.02 14.11 -1.23
C ALA A 103 6.67 12.89 -0.35
N ALA A 104 6.04 11.86 -0.91
CA ALA A 104 5.73 10.62 -0.21
C ALA A 104 7.00 9.88 0.24
N ILE A 105 8.02 9.78 -0.61
CA ILE A 105 9.31 9.17 -0.27
C ILE A 105 9.97 9.93 0.89
N ILE A 106 10.05 11.27 0.81
CA ILE A 106 10.65 12.09 1.86
C ILE A 106 9.92 11.86 3.18
N ALA A 107 8.59 11.86 3.18
CA ALA A 107 7.80 11.62 4.38
C ALA A 107 8.08 10.25 5.01
N ILE A 108 8.16 9.19 4.19
CA ILE A 108 8.46 7.83 4.67
C ILE A 108 9.89 7.74 5.19
N ILE A 109 10.87 8.30 4.48
CA ILE A 109 12.28 8.30 4.90
C ILE A 109 12.43 9.04 6.23
N MET A 110 11.84 10.23 6.37
CA MET A 110 11.90 10.99 7.62
C MET A 110 11.24 10.24 8.77
N GLY A 111 10.07 9.63 8.56
CA GLY A 111 9.42 8.78 9.55
C GLY A 111 10.27 7.56 9.93
N ALA A 112 10.92 6.92 8.96
CA ALA A 112 11.80 5.78 9.16
C ALA A 112 13.07 6.14 9.94
N ILE A 113 13.69 7.28 9.63
CA ILE A 113 14.86 7.80 10.35
C ILE A 113 14.51 8.08 11.80
N THR A 114 13.39 8.75 12.07
CA THR A 114 12.94 9.04 13.44
C THR A 114 12.63 7.75 14.20
N PHE A 115 11.91 6.81 13.59
CA PHE A 115 11.66 5.49 14.18
C PHE A 115 12.96 4.75 14.52
N TRP A 116 13.92 4.74 13.59
CA TRP A 116 15.20 4.07 13.80
C TRP A 116 16.01 4.70 14.94
N LYS A 117 16.05 6.03 15.02
CA LYS A 117 16.76 6.76 16.09
C LYS A 117 16.14 6.50 17.47
N ASP A 118 14.82 6.51 17.58
CA ASP A 118 14.13 6.28 18.85
C ASP A 118 14.23 4.83 19.32
N THR A 119 14.32 3.88 18.39
CA THR A 119 14.33 2.45 18.71
C THR A 119 15.73 1.85 18.76
N THR A 120 16.78 2.53 18.28
CA THR A 120 18.14 1.98 18.30
C THR A 120 18.93 2.54 19.48
N ASN A 121 19.34 1.66 20.38
CA ASN A 121 20.23 2.01 21.49
C ASN A 121 21.70 1.88 21.07
N ALA A 122 22.59 2.63 21.72
CA ALA A 122 24.03 2.64 21.44
C ALA A 122 24.70 1.25 21.52
N SER A 123 24.14 0.33 22.31
CA SER A 123 24.65 -1.05 22.49
C SER A 123 24.56 -1.93 21.25
N ILE A 124 23.76 -1.57 20.24
CA ILE A 124 23.49 -2.39 19.04
C ILE A 124 24.24 -1.85 17.81
N ALA A 125 24.96 -0.74 17.94
CA ALA A 125 25.66 -0.08 16.84
C ALA A 125 26.78 -0.93 16.22
N GLY A 126 27.40 -1.83 17.01
CA GLY A 126 28.48 -2.72 16.57
C GLY A 126 28.05 -4.14 16.15
N ALA A 127 26.78 -4.51 16.30
CA ALA A 127 26.30 -5.84 15.94
C ALA A 127 26.21 -6.01 14.41
N GLY A 128 26.58 -7.20 13.92
CA GLY A 128 26.64 -7.55 12.49
C GLY A 128 25.36 -7.26 11.70
N SER A 129 25.43 -7.25 10.37
CA SER A 129 24.30 -6.83 9.52
C SER A 129 23.13 -7.82 9.57
N GLY A 130 22.19 -7.63 10.51
CA GLY A 130 20.90 -8.36 10.58
C GLY A 130 19.97 -8.10 9.40
N PHE A 131 20.43 -7.37 8.39
CA PHE A 131 19.68 -6.97 7.20
C PHE A 131 19.19 -8.17 6.38
N TRP A 132 20.08 -9.11 6.04
CA TRP A 132 19.72 -10.26 5.19
C TRP A 132 18.72 -11.20 5.86
N GLN A 133 18.85 -11.40 7.18
CA GLN A 133 17.87 -12.15 7.97
C GLN A 133 16.53 -11.43 8.01
N ALA A 134 16.50 -10.13 8.31
CA ALA A 134 15.29 -9.33 8.31
C ALA A 134 14.59 -9.31 6.94
N LEU A 135 15.37 -9.29 5.86
CA LEU A 135 14.87 -9.35 4.50
C LEU A 135 14.17 -10.69 4.24
N GLY A 136 14.86 -11.80 4.51
CA GLY A 136 14.29 -13.14 4.37
C GLY A 136 13.03 -13.34 5.22
N ASP A 137 13.03 -12.88 6.47
CA ASP A 137 11.89 -12.99 7.39
C ASP A 137 10.71 -12.12 6.94
N SER A 138 10.96 -10.94 6.37
CA SER A 138 9.93 -10.05 5.82
C SER A 138 9.26 -10.66 4.60
N PHE A 139 10.05 -11.17 3.64
CA PHE A 139 9.49 -11.83 2.45
C PHE A 139 8.74 -13.11 2.81
N LYS A 140 9.22 -13.93 3.74
CA LYS A 140 8.51 -15.16 4.14
C LYS A 140 7.30 -14.91 5.03
N LEU A 141 7.15 -13.68 5.54
CA LEU A 141 6.19 -13.32 6.59
C LEU A 141 6.28 -14.26 7.80
N ARG A 142 7.51 -14.63 8.21
CA ARG A 142 7.78 -15.67 9.23
C ARG A 142 6.99 -15.46 10.52
N TYR A 143 6.86 -14.21 10.94
CA TYR A 143 6.19 -13.83 12.19
C TYR A 143 4.70 -13.44 12.00
N LEU A 144 4.06 -13.77 10.87
CA LEU A 144 2.64 -13.45 10.66
C LEU A 144 1.73 -14.12 11.71
N ASP A 145 2.07 -15.36 12.07
CA ASP A 145 1.33 -16.17 13.05
C ASP A 145 1.99 -16.18 14.44
N GLY A 146 3.06 -15.41 14.62
CA GLY A 146 3.82 -15.31 15.87
C GLY A 146 5.21 -15.96 15.86
N GLY A 147 5.62 -16.60 14.76
CA GLY A 147 7.01 -17.07 14.56
C GLY A 147 7.37 -18.40 15.25
N GLY A 148 6.39 -19.15 15.73
CA GLY A 148 6.54 -20.47 16.38
C GLY A 148 5.28 -21.33 16.22
N ALA A 149 5.16 -22.41 16.99
CA ALA A 149 4.07 -23.40 16.89
C ALA A 149 2.65 -22.85 17.14
N GLY A 150 2.51 -21.59 17.58
CA GLY A 150 1.25 -21.05 18.07
C GLY A 150 0.89 -21.64 19.43
N CYS A 151 -0.26 -21.23 19.99
CA CYS A 151 -0.76 -21.76 21.26
C CYS A 151 -2.02 -22.61 21.12
N SER A 152 -2.65 -22.59 19.94
CA SER A 152 -3.69 -23.53 19.61
C SER A 152 -3.08 -24.94 19.56
N GLY A 153 -3.50 -25.82 20.46
CA GLY A 153 -3.32 -27.26 20.29
C GLY A 153 -3.81 -27.72 18.91
N GLU A 154 -3.38 -28.92 18.50
CA GLU A 154 -3.51 -29.51 17.16
C GLU A 154 -4.92 -29.44 16.50
N THR A 155 -5.96 -29.10 17.26
CA THR A 155 -7.37 -29.17 16.86
C THR A 155 -7.94 -27.90 16.19
N ILE A 156 -7.28 -26.73 16.22
CA ILE A 156 -7.83 -25.50 15.61
C ILE A 156 -6.76 -24.69 14.84
N GLN A 157 -6.06 -25.30 13.89
CA GLN A 157 -5.45 -24.51 12.81
C GLN A 157 -6.53 -24.09 11.81
N LYS A 158 -7.19 -22.95 12.06
CA LYS A 158 -7.94 -22.28 11.00
C LYS A 158 -6.95 -21.93 9.87
N LYS A 159 -7.22 -22.38 8.64
CA LYS A 159 -6.45 -22.01 7.45
C LYS A 159 -6.43 -20.47 7.33
N ASP A 160 -5.32 -19.82 7.68
CA ASP A 160 -5.15 -18.37 7.53
C ASP A 160 -4.81 -18.03 6.06
N GLY A 161 -5.81 -17.61 5.30
CA GLY A 161 -5.65 -17.18 3.90
C GLY A 161 -4.92 -15.83 3.74
N ARG A 162 -4.71 -15.10 4.85
CA ARG A 162 -4.13 -13.75 4.84
C ARG A 162 -2.71 -13.71 4.30
N LYS A 163 -1.91 -14.77 4.53
CA LYS A 163 -0.55 -14.86 4.00
C LYS A 163 -0.56 -14.77 2.47
N HIS A 164 -1.37 -15.61 1.83
CA HIS A 164 -1.49 -15.65 0.37
C HIS A 164 -2.07 -14.33 -0.18
N ALA A 165 -3.13 -13.81 0.45
CA ALA A 165 -3.74 -12.54 0.06
C ALA A 165 -2.74 -11.36 0.18
N HIS A 166 -1.93 -11.34 1.23
CA HIS A 166 -0.88 -10.34 1.41
C HIS A 166 0.24 -10.48 0.37
N HIS A 167 0.72 -11.69 0.08
CA HIS A 167 1.71 -11.90 -0.98
C HIS A 167 1.20 -11.44 -2.34
N LEU A 168 -0.04 -11.76 -2.67
CA LEU A 168 -0.65 -11.35 -3.92
C LEU A 168 -0.77 -9.82 -4.02
N THR A 169 -1.10 -9.17 -2.90
CA THR A 169 -1.12 -7.70 -2.80
C THR A 169 0.29 -7.11 -2.96
N PHE A 170 1.27 -7.66 -2.24
CA PHE A 170 2.64 -7.16 -2.19
C PHE A 170 3.36 -7.32 -3.53
N TYR A 171 3.34 -8.53 -4.10
CA TYR A 171 3.93 -8.78 -5.42
C TYR A 171 3.12 -8.10 -6.53
N GLY A 172 1.80 -8.00 -6.38
CA GLY A 172 0.97 -7.23 -7.30
C GLY A 172 1.40 -5.76 -7.38
N PHE A 173 1.59 -5.13 -6.21
CA PHE A 173 2.11 -3.76 -6.12
C PHE A 173 3.50 -3.62 -6.74
N LEU A 174 4.43 -4.53 -6.44
CA LEU A 174 5.78 -4.50 -7.01
C LEU A 174 5.78 -4.64 -8.53
N LEU A 175 4.92 -5.49 -9.09
CA LEU A 175 4.77 -5.65 -10.54
C LEU A 175 4.19 -4.39 -11.19
N CYS A 176 3.17 -3.76 -10.60
CA CYS A 176 2.66 -2.47 -11.08
C CYS A 176 3.73 -1.37 -11.01
N PHE A 177 4.51 -1.31 -9.92
CA PHE A 177 5.61 -0.36 -9.80
C PHE A 177 6.71 -0.60 -10.85
N ALA A 178 7.05 -1.87 -11.10
CA ALA A 178 7.98 -2.26 -12.14
C ALA A 178 7.46 -1.88 -13.54
N SER A 179 6.17 -2.08 -13.82
CA SER A 179 5.52 -1.63 -15.05
C SER A 179 5.73 -0.14 -15.29
N THR A 180 5.43 0.70 -14.30
CA THR A 180 5.60 2.16 -14.41
C THR A 180 7.06 2.56 -14.57
N SER A 181 7.98 1.86 -13.90
CA SER A 181 9.42 2.08 -14.02
C SER A 181 9.94 1.74 -15.42
N VAL A 182 9.53 0.59 -15.98
CA VAL A 182 9.88 0.18 -17.34
C VAL A 182 9.28 1.14 -18.37
N ALA A 183 8.01 1.55 -18.22
CA ALA A 183 7.39 2.56 -19.08
C ALA A 183 8.15 3.90 -19.06
N THR A 184 8.60 4.34 -17.87
CA THR A 184 9.42 5.55 -17.74
C THR A 184 10.75 5.42 -18.48
N LEU A 185 11.43 4.28 -18.34
CA LEU A 185 12.66 3.98 -19.09
C LEU A 185 12.42 3.91 -20.60
N TYR A 186 11.29 3.38 -21.04
CA TYR A 186 10.93 3.32 -22.46
C TYR A 186 10.72 4.71 -23.03
N HIS A 187 10.03 5.58 -22.30
CA HIS A 187 9.78 6.95 -22.73
C HIS A 187 11.07 7.77 -22.79
N TYR A 188 11.83 7.86 -21.69
CA TYR A 188 13.02 8.73 -21.63
C TYR A 188 14.28 8.11 -22.22
N GLY A 189 14.44 6.79 -22.15
CA GLY A 189 15.62 6.07 -22.62
C GLY A 189 15.51 5.57 -24.06
N LEU A 190 14.32 5.15 -24.50
CA LEU A 190 14.10 4.57 -25.83
C LEU A 190 13.21 5.42 -26.74
N GLY A 191 12.68 6.55 -26.26
CA GLY A 191 11.76 7.42 -27.03
C GLY A 191 10.44 6.74 -27.40
N ARG A 192 10.06 5.66 -26.71
CA ARG A 192 8.83 4.91 -27.01
C ARG A 192 7.67 5.44 -26.18
N GLU A 193 6.76 6.13 -26.86
CA GLU A 193 5.57 6.72 -26.26
C GLU A 193 4.42 5.71 -26.11
N ALA A 194 3.67 5.81 -25.02
CA ALA A 194 2.42 5.07 -24.83
C ALA A 194 1.36 5.53 -25.84
N PRO A 195 0.39 4.68 -26.25
CA PRO A 195 0.05 3.34 -25.76
C PRO A 195 1.01 2.23 -26.20
N TYR A 196 1.31 1.28 -25.30
CA TYR A 196 2.07 0.08 -25.62
C TYR A 196 1.16 -1.10 -26.06
N PRO A 197 1.65 -1.99 -26.95
CA PRO A 197 0.95 -3.23 -27.28
C PRO A 197 0.74 -4.15 -26.07
N TRP A 198 -0.24 -5.05 -26.15
CA TRP A 198 -0.63 -5.94 -25.04
C TRP A 198 0.47 -6.91 -24.60
N TRP A 199 1.36 -7.28 -25.52
CA TRP A 199 2.50 -8.17 -25.26
C TRP A 199 3.75 -7.43 -24.78
N ASP A 200 3.72 -6.11 -24.70
CA ASP A 200 4.88 -5.34 -24.29
C ASP A 200 5.10 -5.43 -22.77
N LEU A 201 6.35 -5.31 -22.34
CA LEU A 201 6.75 -5.56 -20.96
C LEU A 201 5.99 -4.70 -19.93
N PRO A 202 5.76 -3.38 -20.15
CA PRO A 202 4.95 -2.58 -19.24
C PRO A 202 3.53 -3.14 -19.07
N VAL A 203 2.88 -3.54 -20.18
CA VAL A 203 1.48 -3.98 -20.14
C VAL A 203 1.35 -5.33 -19.44
N ILE A 204 2.26 -6.28 -19.71
CA ILE A 204 2.25 -7.59 -19.04
C ILE A 204 2.46 -7.44 -17.53
N LEU A 205 3.49 -6.69 -17.12
CA LEU A 205 3.77 -6.44 -15.70
C LEU A 205 2.60 -5.72 -15.02
N GLY A 206 2.03 -4.71 -15.67
CA GLY A 206 0.89 -3.95 -15.16
C GLY A 206 -0.36 -4.80 -15.04
N THR A 207 -0.62 -5.70 -16.00
CA THR A 207 -1.80 -6.59 -16.00
C THR A 207 -1.69 -7.64 -14.90
N LEU A 208 -0.56 -8.35 -14.83
CA LEU A 208 -0.35 -9.36 -13.77
C LEU A 208 -0.34 -8.72 -12.38
N GLY A 209 0.30 -7.55 -12.25
CA GLY A 209 0.29 -6.76 -11.03
C GLY A 209 -1.11 -6.31 -10.62
N GLY A 210 -1.89 -5.81 -11.59
CA GLY A 210 -3.26 -5.37 -11.41
C GLY A 210 -4.17 -6.50 -10.96
N ILE A 211 -4.09 -7.68 -11.59
CA ILE A 211 -4.85 -8.87 -11.17
C ILE A 211 -4.50 -9.24 -9.72
N GLY A 212 -3.21 -9.21 -9.36
CA GLY A 212 -2.77 -9.44 -7.99
C GLY A 212 -3.34 -8.42 -6.99
N LEU A 213 -3.40 -7.14 -7.36
CA LEU A 213 -3.97 -6.07 -6.55
C LEU A 213 -5.50 -6.01 -6.55
N VAL A 214 -6.19 -6.77 -7.40
CA VAL A 214 -7.63 -6.98 -7.28
C VAL A 214 -7.90 -8.14 -6.32
N ILE A 215 -7.29 -9.30 -6.57
CA ILE A 215 -7.56 -10.53 -5.82
C ILE A 215 -6.99 -10.45 -4.39
N GLY A 216 -5.78 -9.91 -4.22
CA GLY A 216 -5.10 -9.83 -2.92
C GLY A 216 -5.87 -8.97 -1.91
N PRO A 217 -6.13 -7.68 -2.20
CA PRO A 217 -6.98 -6.80 -1.41
C PRO A 217 -8.39 -7.35 -1.15
N ALA A 218 -9.04 -7.96 -2.15
CA ALA A 218 -10.34 -8.62 -1.94
C ALA A 218 -10.24 -9.78 -0.92
N GLY A 219 -9.20 -10.61 -1.03
CA GLY A 219 -8.92 -11.67 -0.06
C GLY A 219 -8.64 -11.12 1.34
N LEU A 220 -7.88 -10.03 1.46
CA LEU A 220 -7.63 -9.36 2.73
C LEU A 220 -8.90 -8.80 3.36
N PHE A 221 -9.82 -8.25 2.55
CA PHE A 221 -11.13 -7.80 3.04
C PHE A 221 -11.95 -8.97 3.58
N LEU A 222 -12.04 -10.08 2.84
CA LEU A 222 -12.78 -11.27 3.26
C LEU A 222 -12.22 -11.83 4.58
N GLU A 223 -10.90 -11.95 4.71
CA GLU A 223 -10.27 -12.42 5.95
C GLU A 223 -10.48 -11.44 7.12
N LYS A 224 -10.57 -10.13 6.85
CA LYS A 224 -10.88 -9.12 7.86
C LYS A 224 -12.31 -9.28 8.40
N PHE A 225 -13.28 -9.57 7.54
CA PHE A 225 -14.68 -9.79 7.95
C PHE A 225 -14.89 -11.11 8.70
N LYS A 226 -14.08 -12.15 8.41
CA LYS A 226 -14.15 -13.44 9.12
C LYS A 226 -13.56 -13.41 10.54
N ARG A 227 -12.70 -12.43 10.84
CA ARG A 227 -11.94 -12.41 12.10
C ARG A 227 -12.85 -12.02 13.29
N PRO A 228 -12.81 -12.74 14.42
CA PRO A 228 -13.63 -12.42 15.60
C PRO A 228 -13.42 -10.99 16.08
N LYS A 229 -14.51 -10.32 16.47
CA LYS A 229 -14.48 -8.91 16.88
C LYS A 229 -13.64 -8.69 18.15
N GLU A 230 -13.54 -9.67 19.05
CA GLU A 230 -12.75 -9.54 20.29
C GLU A 230 -11.24 -9.41 20.03
N LEU A 231 -10.78 -9.81 18.85
CA LEU A 231 -9.37 -9.75 18.42
C LEU A 231 -9.06 -8.51 17.57
N GLN A 232 -10.05 -7.65 17.34
CA GLN A 232 -9.94 -6.46 16.50
C GLN A 232 -9.99 -5.18 17.35
N ASP A 233 -9.39 -4.13 16.81
CA ASP A 233 -9.55 -2.77 17.31
C ASP A 233 -10.61 -2.05 16.44
N PRO A 234 -11.87 -1.93 16.91
CA PRO A 234 -12.96 -1.36 16.12
C PRO A 234 -12.75 0.13 15.79
N ASP A 235 -12.09 0.88 16.69
CA ASP A 235 -11.87 2.32 16.52
C ASP A 235 -10.87 2.63 15.40
N ARG A 236 -10.09 1.63 14.98
CA ARG A 236 -9.03 1.77 13.96
C ARG A 236 -9.32 1.02 12.67
N PHE A 237 -10.56 0.56 12.49
CA PHE A 237 -10.96 -0.21 11.30
C PHE A 237 -10.80 0.56 9.98
N GLY A 238 -10.96 1.89 10.00
CA GLY A 238 -10.94 2.74 8.81
C GLY A 238 -9.57 2.89 8.13
N MET A 239 -8.46 2.85 8.87
CA MET A 239 -7.10 3.01 8.33
C MET A 239 -6.71 1.84 7.42
N ASP A 240 -6.95 0.63 7.90
CA ASP A 240 -6.68 -0.59 7.15
C ASP A 240 -7.57 -0.69 5.92
N THR A 241 -8.84 -0.33 6.06
CA THR A 241 -9.83 -0.46 4.98
C THR A 241 -9.60 0.56 3.86
N GLY A 242 -9.30 1.82 4.20
CA GLY A 242 -9.07 2.86 3.20
C GLY A 242 -7.89 2.55 2.28
N PHE A 243 -6.75 2.10 2.84
CA PHE A 243 -5.58 1.77 2.04
C PHE A 243 -5.81 0.54 1.12
N ILE A 244 -6.41 -0.52 1.67
CA ILE A 244 -6.74 -1.72 0.88
C ILE A 244 -7.72 -1.37 -0.24
N ALA A 245 -8.73 -0.52 0.03
CA ALA A 245 -9.66 -0.03 -0.97
C ALA A 245 -8.95 0.79 -2.06
N MET A 246 -7.97 1.65 -1.72
CA MET A 246 -7.22 2.42 -2.71
C MET A 246 -6.36 1.54 -3.63
N LEU A 247 -5.73 0.49 -3.09
CA LEU A 247 -5.00 -0.50 -3.90
C LEU A 247 -5.93 -1.24 -4.86
N PHE A 248 -7.11 -1.64 -4.38
CA PHE A 248 -8.14 -2.28 -5.19
C PHE A 248 -8.67 -1.34 -6.27
N LEU A 249 -9.04 -0.11 -5.93
CA LEU A 249 -9.59 0.87 -6.89
C LEU A 249 -8.56 1.25 -7.94
N THR A 250 -7.30 1.47 -7.55
CA THR A 250 -6.21 1.77 -8.48
C THR A 250 -6.06 0.66 -9.51
N SER A 251 -6.00 -0.61 -9.06
CA SER A 251 -5.82 -1.75 -9.96
C SER A 251 -7.06 -2.04 -10.81
N PHE A 252 -8.25 -1.98 -10.22
CA PHE A 252 -9.50 -2.19 -10.93
C PHE A 252 -9.70 -1.14 -12.04
N THR A 253 -9.56 0.15 -11.71
CA THR A 253 -9.67 1.23 -12.71
C THR A 253 -8.60 1.13 -13.79
N GLY A 254 -7.38 0.70 -13.44
CA GLY A 254 -6.29 0.49 -14.41
C GLY A 254 -6.56 -0.65 -15.39
N LEU A 255 -7.08 -1.79 -14.92
CA LEU A 255 -7.45 -2.91 -15.77
C LEU A 255 -8.64 -2.58 -16.67
N VAL A 256 -9.66 -1.89 -16.13
CA VAL A 256 -10.81 -1.43 -16.90
C VAL A 256 -10.36 -0.43 -17.97
N LEU A 257 -9.47 0.51 -17.64
CA LEU A 257 -8.89 1.44 -18.59
C LEU A 257 -8.11 0.70 -19.68
N LEU A 258 -7.28 -0.29 -19.34
CA LEU A 258 -6.55 -1.09 -20.33
C LEU A 258 -7.51 -1.78 -21.31
N PHE A 259 -8.58 -2.39 -20.81
CA PHE A 259 -9.56 -3.10 -21.62
C PHE A 259 -10.38 -2.17 -22.54
N LEU A 260 -10.71 -0.97 -22.06
CA LEU A 260 -11.56 0.00 -22.77
C LEU A 260 -10.77 1.14 -23.44
N ARG A 261 -9.43 1.04 -23.52
CA ARG A 261 -8.57 2.13 -24.00
C ARG A 261 -8.82 2.56 -25.45
N GLU A 262 -9.39 1.68 -26.27
CA GLU A 262 -9.70 1.93 -27.68
C GLU A 262 -11.13 2.45 -27.90
N THR A 263 -11.85 2.76 -26.81
CA THR A 263 -13.24 3.23 -26.84
C THR A 263 -13.35 4.73 -26.50
N PRO A 264 -14.48 5.38 -26.82
CA PRO A 264 -14.82 6.73 -26.35
C PRO A 264 -14.70 6.94 -24.83
N LEU A 265 -14.79 5.87 -24.03
CA LEU A 265 -14.72 5.94 -22.57
C LEU A 265 -13.29 6.18 -22.05
N MET A 266 -12.28 6.12 -22.91
CA MET A 266 -10.88 6.23 -22.51
C MET A 266 -10.60 7.52 -21.74
N GLY A 267 -11.09 8.67 -22.20
CA GLY A 267 -10.78 9.96 -21.56
C GLY A 267 -11.28 10.06 -20.12
N ILE A 268 -12.52 9.65 -19.89
CA ILE A 268 -13.12 9.66 -18.54
C ILE A 268 -12.49 8.59 -17.63
N LEU A 269 -12.22 7.38 -18.15
CA LEU A 269 -11.56 6.32 -17.37
C LEU A 269 -10.13 6.71 -17.01
N LEU A 270 -9.42 7.39 -17.90
CA LEU A 270 -8.08 7.92 -17.65
C LEU A 270 -8.12 8.95 -16.52
N ALA A 271 -9.05 9.91 -16.57
CA ALA A 271 -9.21 10.91 -15.50
C ALA A 271 -9.51 10.27 -14.14
N ILE A 272 -10.42 9.28 -14.11
CA ILE A 272 -10.75 8.52 -12.89
C ILE A 272 -9.51 7.78 -12.37
N HIS A 273 -8.84 7.01 -13.24
CA HIS A 273 -7.67 6.24 -12.85
C HIS A 273 -6.55 7.14 -12.30
N LEU A 274 -6.24 8.24 -12.99
CA LEU A 274 -5.24 9.22 -12.55
C LEU A 274 -5.61 9.86 -11.22
N GLY A 275 -6.87 10.25 -11.01
CA GLY A 275 -7.34 10.79 -9.73
C GLY A 275 -7.19 9.80 -8.58
N VAL A 276 -7.48 8.52 -8.81
CA VAL A 276 -7.30 7.46 -7.82
C VAL A 276 -5.82 7.22 -7.53
N VAL A 277 -4.95 7.11 -8.55
CA VAL A 277 -3.51 6.93 -8.38
C VAL A 277 -2.87 8.14 -7.67
N PHE A 278 -3.28 9.35 -8.02
CA PHE A 278 -2.77 10.57 -7.39
C PHE A 278 -3.15 10.62 -5.90
N SER A 279 -4.40 10.31 -5.59
CA SER A 279 -4.86 10.17 -4.21
C SER A 279 -4.11 9.07 -3.45
N LEU A 280 -3.79 7.95 -4.11
CA LEU A 280 -2.96 6.90 -3.51
C LEU A 280 -1.59 7.46 -3.12
N PHE A 281 -0.87 8.16 -4.01
CA PHE A 281 0.45 8.73 -3.68
C PHE A 281 0.39 9.76 -2.55
N LEU A 282 -0.61 10.64 -2.54
CA LEU A 282 -0.77 11.63 -1.47
C LEU A 282 -1.02 10.99 -0.10
N THR A 283 -1.77 9.89 -0.07
CA THR A 283 -2.17 9.22 1.17
C THR A 283 -1.21 8.10 1.58
N LEU A 284 -0.34 7.64 0.68
CA LEU A 284 0.63 6.56 0.88
C LEU A 284 1.46 6.70 2.18
N PRO A 285 2.12 7.84 2.47
CA PRO A 285 2.90 8.00 3.71
C PRO A 285 2.03 8.06 4.97
N TYR A 286 0.73 8.34 4.83
CA TYR A 286 -0.22 8.44 5.94
C TYR A 286 -1.18 7.24 6.03
N SER A 287 -0.83 6.15 5.37
CA SER A 287 -1.65 4.94 5.26
C SER A 287 -1.00 3.77 5.99
N LYS A 288 -1.69 2.62 6.02
CA LYS A 288 -1.10 1.38 6.52
C LYS A 288 0.20 1.01 5.79
N PHE A 289 0.49 1.52 4.59
CA PHE A 289 1.70 1.18 3.83
C PHE A 289 3.00 1.26 4.65
N VAL A 290 3.13 2.26 5.52
CA VAL A 290 4.32 2.45 6.38
C VAL A 290 4.61 1.28 7.31
N HIS A 291 3.62 0.41 7.58
CA HIS A 291 3.80 -0.79 8.40
C HIS A 291 4.91 -1.69 7.88
N GLY A 292 5.07 -1.81 6.56
CA GLY A 292 6.09 -2.65 5.95
C GLY A 292 7.49 -2.16 6.28
N ILE A 293 7.68 -0.84 6.27
CA ILE A 293 8.94 -0.18 6.58
C ILE A 293 9.28 -0.32 8.06
N TYR A 294 8.36 0.05 8.96
CA TYR A 294 8.61 -0.07 10.40
C TYR A 294 8.79 -1.51 10.85
N ARG A 295 8.03 -2.45 10.27
CA ARG A 295 8.21 -3.89 10.54
C ARG A 295 9.58 -4.38 10.08
N PHE A 296 10.03 -3.96 8.90
CA PHE A 296 11.36 -4.31 8.41
C PHE A 296 12.47 -3.79 9.33
N LEU A 297 12.40 -2.52 9.75
CA LEU A 297 13.35 -1.93 10.70
C LEU A 297 13.34 -2.66 12.05
N ALA A 298 12.17 -2.99 12.59
CA ALA A 298 12.05 -3.76 13.82
C ALA A 298 12.66 -5.17 13.69
N LEU A 299 12.54 -5.81 12.52
CA LEU A 299 13.17 -7.11 12.27
C LEU A 299 14.70 -7.02 12.16
N ILE A 300 15.24 -5.95 11.56
CA ILE A 300 16.69 -5.71 11.56
C ILE A 300 17.18 -5.60 13.00
N ARG A 301 16.49 -4.83 13.84
CA ARG A 301 16.84 -4.68 15.25
C ARG A 301 16.78 -6.02 15.98
N SER A 302 15.69 -6.78 15.83
CA SER A 302 15.54 -8.10 16.46
C SER A 302 16.62 -9.08 16.03
N ALA A 303 17.02 -9.08 14.75
CA ALA A 303 18.12 -9.89 14.26
C ALA A 303 19.47 -9.46 14.88
N LYS A 304 19.73 -8.15 15.00
CA LYS A 304 20.94 -7.64 15.65
C LYS A 304 21.00 -7.99 17.14
N GLU A 305 19.90 -7.86 17.87
CA GLU A 305 19.82 -8.22 19.30
C GLU A 305 20.04 -9.72 19.50
N SER A 306 19.45 -10.56 18.64
CA SER A 306 19.64 -12.02 18.69
C SER A 306 21.11 -12.39 18.46
N ASN A 307 21.77 -11.76 17.49
CA ASN A 307 23.17 -12.04 17.17
C ASN A 307 24.17 -11.45 18.17
N ALA A 308 23.79 -10.44 18.95
CA ALA A 308 24.63 -9.86 19.99
C ALA A 308 24.59 -10.65 21.31
N ASN A 309 23.53 -11.44 21.53
CA ASN A 309 23.36 -12.32 22.69
C ASN A 309 23.89 -13.75 22.45
N HIS A 310 24.44 -14.01 21.26
CA HIS A 310 25.17 -15.23 20.90
C HIS A 310 26.66 -14.93 20.80
#